data_AF-A0A524HUW5-F1
#
_entry.id   AF-A0A524HUW5-F1
#
_cell.length_a   1.000
_cell.length_b   1.000
_cell.length_c   1.000
_cell.angle_alpha   90.00
_cell.angle_beta   90.00
_cell.angle_gamma   90.00
#
_symmetry.space_group_name_H-M   'P 1'
#
loop_
_entity.id
_entity.type
_entity.pdbx_description
1 polymer ?
#
loop_
_entity_poly.entity_id
_entity_poly.type
_entity_poly.pdbx_seq_one_letter_code
_entity_poly.pdbx_strand_id
1 'polypeptide(L)' 'MRIKLAYGKTGLPIELDDSLNVTVVEPSFVPALPDPEAAVRDALRAPIGSPPLRDLVRPGMRVGVVF' A
#
# COMPACT_ATOMS: atom_id res chain seq x y z
N MET A 1 26.39 13.00 1.16
CA MET A 1 25.17 12.39 0.61
C MET A 1 23.94 13.24 0.93
N ARG A 2 22.99 13.33 0.00
CA ARG A 2 21.73 14.08 0.16
C ARG A 2 20.55 13.13 0.36
N ILE A 3 19.80 13.28 1.45
CA ILE A 3 18.63 12.46 1.78
C ILE A 3 17.43 13.37 2.04
N LYS A 4 16.21 12.93 1.71
CA LYS A 4 14.97 13.62 2.05
C LYS A 4 14.18 12.81 3.08
N LEU A 5 14.15 13.27 4.33
CA LEU A 5 13.37 12.65 5.39
C LEU A 5 11.88 13.03 5.27
N ALA A 6 11.00 12.07 5.58
CA ALA A 6 9.56 12.26 5.65
C ALA A 6 9.17 13.06 6.91
N TYR A 7 9.51 14.35 6.92
CA TYR A 7 9.25 15.28 8.02
C TYR A 7 8.40 16.46 7.54
N GLY A 8 7.25 16.67 8.19
CA GLY A 8 6.28 17.69 7.79
C GLY A 8 5.59 17.38 6.45
N LYS A 9 5.08 18.42 5.78
CA LYS A 9 4.34 18.29 4.52
C LYS A 9 5.24 18.19 3.28
N THR A 10 6.42 18.80 3.35
CA THR A 10 7.32 18.96 2.20
C THR A 10 8.52 18.02 2.27
N GLY A 11 8.76 17.39 3.42
CA GLY A 11 9.99 16.67 3.74
C GLY A 11 11.11 17.61 4.20
N LEU A 12 12.12 17.01 4.83
CA LEU A 12 13.34 17.69 5.29
C LEU A 12 14.54 17.18 4.48
N PRO A 13 15.15 17.99 3.60
CA PRO A 13 16.41 17.64 2.99
C PRO A 13 17.53 17.74 4.02
N ILE A 14 18.37 16.72 4.09
CA ILE A 14 19.60 16.69 4.89
C ILE A 14 20.79 16.36 3.99
N GLU A 15 21.94 16.92 4.34
CA GLU A 15 23.23 16.59 3.77
C GLU A 15 24.07 15.97 4.88
N LEU A 16 24.60 14.78 4.63
CA LEU A 16 25.54 14.09 5.53
C LEU A 16 26.90 14.01 4.85
N ASP A 17 27.97 14.11 5.62
CA ASP A 17 29.33 13.89 5.09
C ASP A 17 29.48 12.45 4.58
N ASP A 18 30.12 12.28 3.42
CA ASP A 18 30.36 10.97 2.82
C ASP A 18 31.39 10.14 3.61
N SER A 19 32.15 10.75 4.52
CA SER A 19 33.04 10.05 5.45
C SER A 19 32.31 9.28 6.55
N LEU A 20 31.01 9.55 6.75
CA LEU A 20 30.21 8.89 7.77
C LEU A 20 29.80 7.49 7.30
N ASN A 21 29.94 6.49 8.16
CA ASN A 21 29.43 5.15 7.89
C ASN A 21 27.90 5.12 8.06
N VAL A 22 27.19 5.38 6.96
CA VAL A 22 25.74 5.52 6.92
C VAL A 22 25.15 4.52 5.93
N THR A 23 24.00 3.95 6.28
CA THR A 23 23.20 3.10 5.38
C THR A 23 21.77 3.61 5.37
N VAL A 24 21.24 3.85 4.16
CA VAL A 24 19.83 4.21 3.97
C VAL A 24 19.05 2.92 3.74
N VAL A 25 18.06 2.65 4.59
CA VAL A 25 17.14 1.52 4.44
C VAL A 25 15.80 2.07 3.97
N GLU A 26 15.38 1.70 2.77
CA GLU A 26 14.14 2.16 2.14
C GLU A 26 13.27 0.99 1.67
N PRO A 27 11.94 1.15 1.64
CA PRO A 27 11.05 0.13 1.11
C PRO A 27 11.29 -0.05 -0.39
N SER A 28 11.14 -1.29 -0.87
CA SER A 28 11.09 -1.55 -2.31
C SER A 28 9.75 -1.08 -2.86
N PHE A 29 9.77 0.02 -3.61
CA PHE A 29 8.58 0.51 -4.30
C PHE A 29 8.28 -0.37 -5.51
N VAL A 30 7.13 -1.04 -5.50
CA VAL A 30 6.63 -1.79 -6.64
C VAL A 30 5.78 -0.88 -7.55
N PRO A 31 5.86 -1.03 -8.87
CA PRO A 31 5.01 -0.26 -9.78
C PRO A 31 3.53 -0.61 -9.53
N ALA A 32 2.66 0.39 -9.72
CA ALA A 32 1.23 0.18 -9.71
C ALA A 32 0.82 -0.80 -10.83
N LEU A 33 -0.24 -1.56 -10.60
CA LEU A 33 -0.83 -2.40 -11.64
C LEU A 33 -1.38 -1.53 -12.78
N PRO A 34 -1.35 -2.00 -14.04
CA PRO A 34 -1.85 -1.24 -15.19
C PRO A 34 -3.33 -0.85 -15.07
N ASP A 35 -4.13 -1.69 -14.43
CA ASP A 35 -5.55 -1.44 -14.12
C ASP A 35 -5.82 -1.79 -12.64
N PRO A 36 -5.68 -0.81 -11.72
CA PRO A 36 -5.95 -1.02 -10.29
C PRO A 36 -7.40 -1.41 -10.00
N GLU A 37 -8.36 -0.94 -10.79
CA GLU A 37 -9.78 -1.20 -10.55
C GLU A 37 -10.12 -2.65 -10.90
N ALA A 38 -9.65 -3.14 -12.05
CA ALA A 38 -9.77 -4.55 -12.42
C ALA A 38 -9.10 -5.47 -11.38
N ALA A 39 -7.90 -5.12 -10.92
CA ALA A 39 -7.18 -5.90 -9.93
C ALA A 39 -7.96 -6.08 -8.63
N VAL A 40 -8.58 -5.01 -8.12
CA VAL A 40 -9.42 -5.08 -6.91
C VAL A 40 -10.67 -5.94 -7.16
N ARG A 41 -11.36 -5.76 -8.30
CA ARG A 41 -12.54 -6.56 -8.65
C ARG A 41 -12.20 -8.05 -8.73
N ASP A 42 -11.06 -8.40 -9.30
CA ASP A 42 -10.63 -9.79 -9.46
C ASP A 42 -10.25 -10.42 -8.11
N ALA A 43 -9.56 -9.67 -7.25
CA ALA A 43 -9.26 -10.11 -5.87
C ALA A 43 -10.53 -10.40 -5.05
N LEU A 44 -11.58 -9.58 -5.21
CA LEU A 44 -12.88 -9.80 -4.55
C LEU A 44 -13.63 -11.03 -5.11
N ARG A 45 -13.41 -11.37 -6.38
CA ARG A 45 -14.05 -12.51 -7.05
C ARG A 45 -13.36 -13.84 -6.77
N ALA A 46 -12.06 -13.81 -6.48
CA ALA A 46 -11.22 -14.97 -6.17
C ALA A 46 -10.39 -14.72 -4.88
N PRO A 47 -11.05 -14.67 -3.71
CA PRO A 47 -10.37 -14.38 -2.46
C PRO A 47 -9.47 -15.54 -2.01
N ILE A 48 -8.47 -15.22 -1.18
CA ILE A 48 -7.55 -16.21 -0.61
C ILE A 48 -8.15 -16.72 0.71
N GLY A 49 -8.38 -18.03 0.80
CA GLY A 49 -8.77 -18.69 2.05
C GLY A 49 -10.22 -18.47 2.48
N SER A 50 -11.10 -17.97 1.61
CA SER A 50 -12.53 -17.81 1.89
C SER A 50 -13.38 -17.94 0.61
N PRO A 51 -14.72 -18.06 0.71
CA PRO A 51 -15.61 -17.88 -0.43
C PRO A 51 -15.71 -16.41 -0.88
N PRO A 52 -15.98 -16.14 -2.17
CA PRO A 52 -16.30 -14.81 -2.66
C PRO A 52 -17.40 -14.12 -1.84
N LEU A 53 -17.28 -12.81 -1.64
CA LEU A 53 -18.24 -12.06 -0.79
C LEU A 53 -19.69 -12.24 -1.25
N ARG A 54 -19.93 -12.30 -2.56
CA ARG A 54 -21.25 -12.55 -3.17
C ARG A 54 -21.91 -13.86 -2.73
N ASP A 55 -21.11 -14.85 -2.34
CA ASP A 55 -21.58 -16.16 -1.91
C ASP A 55 -21.85 -16.18 -0.38
N LEU A 56 -21.34 -15.18 0.35
CA LEU A 56 -21.51 -15.02 1.79
C LEU A 56 -22.70 -14.12 2.17
N VAL A 57 -23.13 -13.24 1.26
CA VAL A 57 -24.20 -12.27 1.52
C VAL A 57 -25.52 -12.70 0.90
N ARG A 58 -26.62 -12.22 1.47
CA ARG A 58 -27.98 -12.46 0.95
C ARG A 58 -28.86 -11.23 1.09
N PRO A 59 -29.94 -11.11 0.32
CA PRO A 59 -30.89 -10.00 0.46
C PRO A 59 -31.39 -9.85 1.90
N GLY A 60 -31.47 -8.61 2.39
CA GLY A 60 -31.90 -8.28 3.76
C GLY A 60 -30.84 -8.45 4.84
N MET A 61 -29.62 -8.90 4.50
CA MET A 61 -28.51 -8.98 5.45
C MET A 61 -27.97 -7.57 5.77
N ARG A 62 -27.82 -7.25 7.05
CA ARG A 62 -27.12 -6.03 7.49
C ARG A 62 -25.62 -6.29 7.45
N VAL A 63 -24.88 -5.45 6.76
CA VAL A 63 -23.42 -5.58 6.54
C VAL A 63 -22.74 -4.32 7.07
N GLY A 64 -21.64 -4.48 7.81
CA GLY A 64 -20.74 -3.40 8.19
C GLY A 64 -19.51 -3.38 7.28
N VAL A 65 -19.15 -2.20 6.78
CA VAL A 65 -17.91 -1.97 6.00
C VAL A 65 -17.05 -1.01 6.81
N VAL A 66 -15.81 -1.41 7.11
CA VAL A 66 -14.85 -0.62 7.88
C VAL A 66 -13.82 -0.03 6.91
N PHE A 67 -13.50 1.26 7.06
CA PHE A 67 -12.56 2.02 6.23
C PHE A 67 -11.57 2.79 7.10
#